data_AF-A0A7Y2DSS4-F1
#
_entry.id   AF-A0A7Y2DSS4-F1
#
_cell.length_a   1.000
_cell.length_b   1.000
_cell.length_c   1.000
_cell.angle_alpha   90.00
_cell.angle_beta   90.00
_cell.angle_gamma   90.00
#
_symmetry.space_group_name_H-M   'P 1'
#
loop_
_entity.id
_entity.type
_entity.pdbx_description
1 polymer ?
#
loop_
_entity_poly.entity_id
_entity_poly.type
_entity_poly.pdbx_seq_one_letter_code
_entity_poly.pdbx_strand_id
1 'polypeptide(L)' 'MAYSETLALRVSDYFSSNGVEFEEKKMMGGLCFMVDEKMCVGVNKDNLMLRIDPAIYEEALLKE' A
#
# COMPACT_ATOMS: atom_id res chain seq x y z
N MET A 1 -0.80 7.59 16.28
CA MET A 1 -1.55 6.50 15.60
C MET A 1 -0.57 5.57 14.92
N ALA A 2 -0.94 4.31 14.74
CA ALA A 2 -0.04 3.29 14.17
C ALA A 2 0.10 3.46 12.64
N TYR A 3 -0.97 3.90 11.97
CA TYR A 3 -1.02 4.27 10.55
C TYR A 3 -2.01 5.42 10.33
N SER A 4 -1.90 6.10 9.19
CA SER A 4 -2.83 7.14 8.75
C SER A 4 -4.07 6.51 8.11
N GLU A 5 -5.23 6.68 8.75
CA GLU A 5 -6.51 6.16 8.27
C GLU A 5 -6.91 6.80 6.94
N THR A 6 -6.58 8.08 6.74
CA THR A 6 -6.83 8.79 5.48
C THR A 6 -6.06 8.16 4.32
N LEU A 7 -4.80 7.77 4.55
CA LEU A 7 -4.00 7.07 3.53
C LEU A 7 -4.56 5.67 3.27
N ALA A 8 -4.93 4.94 4.31
CA ALA A 8 -5.56 3.62 4.17
C ALA A 8 -6.84 3.68 3.33
N LEU A 9 -7.73 4.65 3.60
CA LEU A 9 -8.97 4.84 2.84
C LEU A 9 -8.70 5.13 1.36
N ARG A 10 -7.72 5.99 1.05
CA ARG A 10 -7.35 6.30 -0.35
C ARG A 10 -6.84 5.07 -1.10
N VAL A 11 -6.07 4.21 -0.43
CA VAL A 11 -5.55 2.98 -1.03
C VAL A 11 -6.68 1.97 -1.27
N SER A 12 -7.57 1.80 -0.29
CA SER A 12 -8.76 0.94 -0.39
C SER A 12 -9.69 1.39 -1.53
N ASP A 13 -9.96 2.70 -1.63
CA ASP A 13 -10.77 3.29 -2.69
C ASP A 13 -10.14 3.12 -4.09
N TYR A 14 -8.82 3.26 -4.18
CA TYR A 14 -8.08 3.00 -5.42
C TYR A 14 -8.24 1.55 -5.89
N PHE A 15 -8.06 0.57 -5.00
CA PHE A 15 -8.22 -0.83 -5.37
C PHE A 15 -9.66 -1.18 -5.77
N SER A 16 -10.63 -0.68 -4.99
CA SER A 16 -12.06 -0.85 -5.28
C SER A 16 -12.44 -0.26 -6.65
N SER A 17 -11.98 0.96 -6.94
CA SER A 17 -12.24 1.64 -8.22
C SER A 17 -11.60 0.95 -9.43
N ASN A 18 -10.49 0.23 -9.22
CA ASN A 18 -9.84 -0.56 -10.27
C ASN A 18 -10.36 -2.01 -10.35
N GLY A 19 -11.35 -2.39 -9.52
CA GLY A 19 -11.90 -3.75 -9.49
C GLY A 19 -10.89 -4.80 -9.03
N VAL A 20 -9.92 -4.40 -8.20
CA VAL A 20 -8.90 -5.30 -7.65
C VAL A 20 -9.43 -5.86 -6.33
N GLU A 21 -9.44 -7.18 -6.17
CA GLU A 21 -9.72 -7.80 -4.88
C GLU A 21 -8.49 -7.65 -3.96
N PHE A 22 -8.73 -7.17 -2.75
CA PHE A 22 -7.68 -6.95 -1.75
C PHE A 22 -8.15 -7.32 -0.36
N GLU A 23 -7.20 -7.70 0.50
CA GLU A 23 -7.43 -7.94 1.92
C GLU A 23 -6.63 -6.94 2.76
N GLU A 24 -7.28 -6.38 3.77
CA GLU A 24 -6.67 -5.47 4.73
C GLU A 24 -6.22 -6.24 5.98
N LYS A 25 -4.92 -6.23 6.28
CA LYS A 25 -4.33 -6.97 7.39
C LYS A 25 -3.46 -6.06 8.24
N LYS A 26 -3.84 -5.89 9.51
CA LYS A 26 -3.09 -5.09 10.49
C LYS A 26 -1.84 -5.85 10.93
N MET A 27 -0.67 -5.43 10.49
CA MET A 27 0.62 -6.07 10.78
C MET A 27 1.71 -5.02 11.01
N MET A 28 2.69 -5.34 11.85
CA MET A 28 3.86 -4.49 12.16
C MET A 28 3.54 -3.07 12.64
N GLY A 29 2.42 -2.89 13.35
CA GLY A 29 2.00 -1.57 13.81
C GLY A 29 1.51 -0.66 12.68
N GLY A 30 1.15 -1.21 11.52
CA GLY A 30 0.54 -0.51 10.40
C GLY A 30 -0.62 -1.30 9.80
N LEU A 31 -1.02 -0.92 8.59
CA LEU A 31 -2.02 -1.62 7.78
C LEU A 31 -1.37 -2.13 6.50
N CYS A 32 -1.55 -3.40 6.15
CA CYS A 32 -1.08 -3.96 4.88
C CYS A 32 -2.25 -4.39 4.01
N PHE A 33 -2.14 -4.11 2.73
CA PHE A 33 -3.05 -4.52 1.66
C PHE A 33 -2.41 -5.70 0.91
N MET A 34 -3.08 -6.84 1.00
CA MET A 34 -2.73 -8.06 0.29
C MET A 34 -3.58 -8.13 -0.98
N VAL A 35 -2.96 -8.43 -2.11
CA VAL A 35 -3.63 -8.69 -3.39
C VAL A 35 -3.11 -10.04 -3.87
N ASP A 36 -4.00 -10.97 -4.22
CA ASP A 36 -3.62 -12.33 -4.64
C ASP A 36 -2.71 -13.03 -3.59
N GLU A 37 -3.11 -12.96 -2.32
CA GLU A 37 -2.35 -13.47 -1.15
C GLU A 37 -0.91 -12.91 -1.01
N LYS A 38 -0.54 -11.88 -1.76
CA LYS A 38 0.78 -11.23 -1.73
C LYS A 38 0.68 -9.80 -1.20
N MET A 39 1.66 -9.39 -0.40
CA MET A 39 1.75 -8.03 0.10
C MET A 39 2.06 -7.06 -1.05
N CYS A 40 1.12 -6.15 -1.34
CA CYS A 40 1.26 -5.15 -2.40
C CYS A 40 1.61 -3.77 -1.81
N VAL A 41 0.83 -3.31 -0.83
CA VAL A 41 0.95 -1.98 -0.23
C VAL A 41 0.88 -2.06 1.28
N GLY A 42 1.74 -1.35 1.99
CA GLY A 42 1.69 -1.15 3.44
C GLY A 42 1.54 0.33 3.78
N VAL A 43 0.77 0.65 4.79
CA VAL A 43 0.62 1.99 5.38
C VAL A 43 1.28 1.97 6.74
N ASN A 44 2.31 2.79 6.91
CA ASN A 44 3.05 2.92 8.15
C ASN A 44 3.15 4.42 8.52
N LYS A 45 2.48 4.80 9.61
CA LYS A 45 2.27 6.22 9.97
C LYS A 45 1.73 7.00 8.76
N ASP A 46 2.46 7.98 8.25
CA ASP A 46 2.09 8.83 7.12
C ASP A 46 2.77 8.44 5.80
N ASN A 47 3.43 7.27 5.76
CA ASN A 47 4.15 6.77 4.60
C ASN A 47 3.47 5.52 4.02
N LEU A 48 3.63 5.36 2.71
CA LEU A 48 3.30 4.13 1.98
C LEU A 48 4.58 3.32 1.74
N MET A 49 4.50 2.03 2.01
CA MET A 49 5.50 1.04 1.66
C MET A 49 4.95 0.23 0.49
N LEU A 50 5.59 0.32 -0.66
CA LEU A 50 5.16 -0.32 -1.89
C LEU A 50 6.18 -1.38 -2.28
N ARG A 51 5.70 -2.56 -2.66
CA ARG A 51 6.57 -3.56 -3.28
C ARG A 51 6.53 -3.37 -4.80
N ILE A 52 7.51 -2.65 -5.32
CA ILE A 52 7.69 -2.43 -6.76
C ILE A 52 8.78 -3.33 -7.32
N ASP A 53 8.76 -3.54 -8.63
CA ASP A 53 9.80 -4.30 -9.33
C ASP A 53 11.16 -3.59 -9.15
N PRO A 54 12.23 -4.31 -8.79
CA PRO A 54 13.56 -3.71 -8.66
C PRO A 54 14.04 -3.02 -9.95
N ALA A 55 13.56 -3.43 -11.13
CA ALA A 55 13.89 -2.77 -12.39
C ALA A 55 13.31 -1.34 -12.51
N ILE A 56 12.18 -1.06 -11.85
CA ILE A 56 11.54 0.27 -11.87
C ILE A 56 11.82 1.09 -10.60
N TYR A 57 12.55 0.51 -9.64
CA TYR A 57 12.80 1.14 -8.34
C TYR A 57 13.54 2.47 -8.47
N GLU A 58 14.62 2.49 -9.25
CA GLU A 58 15.41 3.71 -9.50
C GLU A 58 14.57 4.78 -10.20
N GLU A 59 13.75 4.41 -11.19
CA GLU A 59 12.85 5.37 -11.87
C GLU A 59 11.77 5.93 -10.93
N ALA A 60 11.22 5.09 -10.05
CA ALA A 60 10.20 5.49 -9.10
C ALA A 60 10.72 6.49 -8.05
N LEU A 61 12.02 6.45 -7.72
CA LEU A 61 12.66 7.40 -6.82
C LEU A 61 12.90 8.78 -7.45
N LEU A 62 12.87 8.89 -8.78
CA LEU A 62 13.21 10.12 -9.51
C LEU A 62 12.02 11.08 -9.69
N LYS A 63 10.81 10.71 -9.26
CA LYS A 63 9.62 11.57 -9.36
C LYS A 63 9.35 12.30 -8.04
N GLU A 64 9.54 13.63 -8.06
CA GLU A 64 9.00 14.60 -7.08
C GLU A 64 7.51 14.90 -7.33
#